data_AF-A0A1Q3H2J8-F1
#
_entry.id   AF-A0A1Q3H2J8-F1
#
_cell.length_a   1.000
_cell.length_b   1.000
_cell.length_c   1.000
_cell.angle_alpha   90.00
_cell.angle_beta   90.00
_cell.angle_gamma   90.00
#
_symmetry.space_group_name_H-M   'P 1'
#
loop_
_entity.id
_entity.type
_entity.pdbx_description
1 polymer ?
#
loop_
_entity_poly.entity_id
_entity_poly.type
_entity_poly.pdbx_seq_one_letter_code
_entity_poly.pdbx_strand_id
1 'polypeptide(L)'
;MRKLSLTLVYLLSISVLISSCKKSDDDTTPTTITGITDADCPNDNSTSTTNTGCSTNPTITSQYNESVAGNVRTIVSNTYPNHKYSTTSTLTPIDRTLTVDATPAIATSTTSVLNEGRPARYFGVALNGVLIAPAPAEPFIFTNTQTGEFNWDWVFEPTTNQGSGRDMVALDCASAHQGPQGYHYHGNMFEYAELLLPGVSGSTVPTQVVQVGWASDGFPIIYRYGPDASGNLKLLTPSYRVKEGLRPGDGVSEPCGSYNGKYTNDYEYVEGLGDLDACNGIARNITLTTVDGTKTFSYFYVITDSFPQIGRCLSGTPSKDFENR
;
A
#
# COMPACT_ATOMS: atom_id res chain seq x y z
N MET A 1 -19.53 73.36 28.75
CA MET A 1 -20.56 74.26 28.18
C MET A 1 -20.93 73.77 26.79
N ARG A 2 -22.23 73.66 26.56
CA ARG A 2 -22.98 73.28 25.35
C ARG A 2 -22.21 73.25 24.02
N LYS A 3 -22.49 72.21 23.22
CA LYS A 3 -23.18 72.36 21.92
C LYS A 3 -23.82 71.03 21.51
N LEU A 4 -25.15 70.97 21.64
CA LEU A 4 -26.03 70.09 20.88
C LEU A 4 -25.91 70.48 19.41
N SER A 5 -25.71 69.51 18.51
CA SER A 5 -26.02 69.69 17.09
C SER A 5 -26.91 68.54 16.64
N LEU A 6 -28.16 68.93 16.38
CA LEU A 6 -29.22 68.20 15.72
C LEU A 6 -28.72 67.71 14.37
N THR A 7 -28.83 66.41 14.05
CA THR A 7 -28.67 65.95 12.66
C THR A 7 -29.85 65.05 12.29
N LEU A 8 -30.45 65.44 11.19
CA LEU A 8 -31.73 65.08 10.62
C LEU A 8 -31.73 63.61 10.15
N VAL A 9 -32.74 62.84 10.56
CA VAL A 9 -32.99 61.49 10.02
C VAL A 9 -33.61 61.63 8.64
N TYR A 10 -32.86 61.26 7.59
CA TYR A 10 -33.41 61.05 6.25
C TYR A 10 -33.65 59.54 6.07
N LEU A 11 -34.92 59.12 6.08
CA LEU A 11 -35.30 57.79 5.59
C LEU A 11 -35.11 57.79 4.07
N LEU A 12 -34.05 57.14 3.60
CA LEU A 12 -33.88 56.81 2.20
C LEU A 12 -34.52 55.43 1.97
N SER A 13 -35.73 55.42 1.40
CA SER A 13 -36.38 54.22 0.90
C SER A 13 -35.65 53.73 -0.36
N ILE A 14 -34.75 52.76 -0.19
CA ILE A 14 -34.09 52.05 -1.29
C ILE A 14 -35.04 50.94 -1.77
N SER A 15 -35.72 51.20 -2.89
CA SER A 15 -36.41 50.17 -3.65
C SER A 15 -35.37 49.29 -4.34
N VAL A 16 -35.07 48.14 -3.74
CA VAL A 16 -34.24 47.11 -4.36
C VAL A 16 -35.06 46.45 -5.47
N LEU A 17 -34.71 46.77 -6.72
CA LEU A 17 -35.09 45.98 -7.89
C LEU A 17 -34.39 44.63 -7.80
N ILE A 18 -35.14 43.59 -7.45
CA ILE A 18 -34.67 42.20 -7.50
C ILE A 18 -34.60 41.82 -8.99
N SER A 19 -33.45 42.04 -9.61
CA SER A 19 -33.12 41.41 -10.89
C SER A 19 -32.88 39.93 -10.61
N SER A 20 -33.86 39.10 -10.94
CA SER A 20 -33.73 37.64 -10.93
C SER A 20 -32.73 37.24 -12.00
N CYS A 21 -31.45 37.18 -11.63
CA CYS A 21 -30.47 36.40 -12.39
C CYS A 21 -30.83 34.94 -12.17
N LYS A 22 -31.44 34.32 -13.20
CA LYS A 22 -31.44 32.86 -13.35
C LYS A 22 -29.99 32.42 -13.26
N LYS A 23 -29.63 31.83 -12.11
CA LYS A 23 -28.44 31.02 -11.99
C LYS A 23 -28.68 29.87 -12.97
N SER A 24 -27.89 29.81 -14.03
CA SER A 24 -27.74 28.58 -14.78
C SER A 24 -27.24 27.55 -13.76
N ASP A 25 -28.13 26.66 -13.37
CA ASP A 25 -27.75 25.44 -12.68
C ASP A 25 -26.72 24.78 -13.61
N ASP A 26 -25.46 24.81 -13.18
CA ASP A 26 -24.43 23.96 -13.75
C ASP A 26 -24.82 22.55 -13.30
N ASP A 27 -25.62 21.92 -14.14
CA ASP A 27 -26.03 20.55 -14.04
C ASP A 27 -24.74 19.72 -14.15
N THR A 28 -24.11 19.44 -13.02
CA THR A 28 -23.16 18.33 -12.90
C THR A 28 -23.96 17.04 -12.95
N THR A 29 -24.64 16.81 -14.08
CA THR A 29 -24.93 15.46 -14.52
C THR A 29 -23.55 14.81 -14.73
N PRO A 30 -23.28 13.64 -14.13
CA PRO A 30 -22.20 12.82 -14.61
C PRO A 30 -22.47 12.64 -16.09
N THR A 31 -21.53 13.00 -16.95
CA THR A 31 -21.55 12.55 -18.33
C THR A 31 -21.48 11.04 -18.24
N THR A 32 -22.64 10.38 -18.20
CA THR A 32 -22.74 8.95 -18.37
C THR A 32 -22.05 8.71 -19.70
N ILE A 33 -20.88 8.09 -19.69
CA ILE A 33 -20.31 7.51 -20.89
C ILE A 33 -21.29 6.40 -21.28
N THR A 34 -22.32 6.78 -22.02
CA THR A 34 -23.21 5.86 -22.71
C THR A 34 -22.39 5.30 -23.86
N GLY A 35 -21.67 4.21 -23.62
CA GLY A 35 -20.87 3.64 -24.70
C GLY A 35 -20.31 2.25 -24.45
N ILE A 36 -19.92 1.91 -23.23
CA ILE A 36 -19.28 0.63 -22.97
C ILE A 36 -20.03 -0.06 -21.83
N THR A 37 -20.84 -1.06 -22.18
CA THR A 37 -21.23 -2.07 -21.18
C THR A 37 -20.02 -2.98 -20.93
N ASP A 38 -20.00 -3.72 -19.82
CA ASP A 38 -18.91 -4.67 -19.55
C ASP A 38 -18.68 -5.66 -20.71
N ALA A 39 -19.75 -5.98 -21.45
CA ALA A 39 -19.72 -6.86 -22.62
C ALA A 39 -19.08 -6.19 -23.87
N ASP A 40 -19.03 -4.87 -23.93
CA ASP A 40 -18.49 -4.10 -25.07
C ASP A 40 -17.05 -3.63 -24.82
N CYS A 41 -16.50 -3.88 -23.63
CA CYS A 41 -15.16 -3.44 -23.28
C CYS A 41 -14.10 -4.31 -23.97
N PRO A 42 -13.24 -3.73 -24.86
CA PRO A 42 -12.23 -4.51 -25.56
C PRO A 42 -10.99 -4.84 -24.70
N ASN A 43 -10.84 -4.25 -23.51
CA ASN A 43 -9.70 -4.54 -22.65
C ASN A 43 -9.80 -5.95 -22.05
N ASP A 44 -8.65 -6.61 -21.92
CA ASP A 44 -8.55 -7.81 -21.11
C ASP A 44 -8.69 -7.46 -19.63
N ASN A 45 -9.81 -7.85 -19.04
CA ASN A 45 -10.10 -7.68 -17.61
C ASN A 45 -9.83 -8.93 -16.79
N SER A 46 -9.14 -9.94 -17.33
CA SER A 46 -8.76 -11.11 -16.56
C SER A 46 -7.83 -10.76 -15.38
N THR A 47 -8.03 -11.46 -14.27
CA THR A 47 -7.20 -11.41 -13.06
C THR A 47 -6.71 -12.80 -12.73
N SER A 48 -5.55 -12.90 -12.11
CA SER A 48 -4.98 -14.15 -11.61
C SER A 48 -4.28 -13.94 -10.27
N THR A 49 -4.61 -14.80 -9.30
CA THR A 49 -3.89 -14.89 -8.01
C THR A 49 -2.96 -16.10 -7.97
N THR A 50 -2.75 -16.78 -9.10
CA THR A 50 -1.92 -17.99 -9.18
C THR A 50 -0.47 -17.60 -9.41
N ASN A 51 0.36 -17.75 -8.39
CA ASN A 51 1.80 -17.51 -8.46
C ASN A 51 2.54 -18.58 -9.28
N THR A 52 3.81 -18.33 -9.59
CA THR A 52 4.67 -19.26 -10.36
C THR A 52 5.23 -20.42 -9.51
N GLY A 53 4.83 -20.52 -8.25
CA GLY A 53 5.37 -21.46 -7.28
C GLY A 53 6.82 -21.15 -6.88
N CYS A 54 7.37 -21.97 -5.98
CA CYS A 54 8.78 -21.94 -5.63
C CYS A 54 9.44 -23.28 -5.92
N SER A 55 10.62 -23.24 -6.54
CA SER A 55 11.35 -24.45 -6.98
C SER A 55 12.78 -24.51 -6.44
N THR A 56 13.31 -23.40 -5.93
CA THR A 56 14.73 -23.23 -5.65
C THR A 56 14.95 -23.03 -4.15
N ASN A 57 15.85 -23.81 -3.57
CA ASN A 57 16.31 -23.59 -2.20
C ASN A 57 17.41 -22.49 -2.19
N PRO A 58 17.46 -21.64 -1.15
CA PRO A 58 18.53 -20.66 -1.01
C PRO A 58 19.90 -21.33 -0.89
N THR A 59 20.85 -20.87 -1.70
CA THR A 59 22.24 -21.37 -1.72
C THR A 59 23.22 -20.40 -1.07
N ILE A 60 22.78 -19.16 -0.86
CA ILE A 60 23.51 -18.12 -0.13
C ILE A 60 22.75 -17.85 1.17
N THR A 61 23.49 -17.61 2.24
CA THR A 61 22.90 -17.23 3.53
C THR A 61 22.27 -15.84 3.41
N SER A 62 20.98 -15.77 3.66
CA SER A 62 20.25 -14.52 3.89
C SER A 62 20.88 -13.74 5.05
N GLN A 63 21.04 -12.43 4.89
CA GLN A 63 21.63 -11.56 5.89
C GLN A 63 20.61 -10.55 6.40
N TYR A 64 20.44 -10.53 7.72
CA TYR A 64 19.79 -9.47 8.48
C TYR A 64 20.58 -9.27 9.78
N ASN A 65 21.18 -8.11 9.95
CA ASN A 65 21.82 -7.72 11.21
C ASN A 65 21.35 -6.33 11.59
N GLU A 66 21.01 -6.17 12.86
CA GLU A 66 20.39 -4.97 13.36
C GLU A 66 21.17 -4.45 14.59
N SER A 67 21.33 -3.14 14.66
CA SER A 67 21.88 -2.46 15.83
C SER A 67 21.12 -1.16 16.09
N VAL A 68 21.12 -0.71 17.34
CA VAL A 68 20.46 0.55 17.73
C VAL A 68 21.45 1.42 18.49
N ALA A 69 21.58 2.67 18.07
CA ALA A 69 22.38 3.69 18.76
C ALA A 69 21.55 4.98 18.88
N GLY A 70 21.23 5.36 20.11
CA GLY A 70 20.32 6.49 20.35
C GLY A 70 18.95 6.24 19.73
N ASN A 71 18.53 7.13 18.83
CA ASN A 71 17.24 7.01 18.13
C ASN A 71 17.33 6.43 16.71
N VAL A 72 18.44 5.77 16.36
CA VAL A 72 18.65 5.22 15.02
C VAL A 72 18.79 3.72 15.11
N ARG A 73 17.93 3.00 14.38
CA ARG A 73 18.05 1.57 14.11
C ARG A 73 18.75 1.40 12.76
N THR A 74 19.91 0.76 12.75
CA THR A 74 20.67 0.44 11.55
C THR A 74 20.52 -1.04 11.22
N ILE A 75 20.14 -1.33 9.98
CA ILE A 75 19.87 -2.67 9.44
C ILE A 75 20.85 -2.91 8.29
N VAL A 76 21.64 -3.96 8.40
CA VAL A 76 22.53 -4.47 7.34
C VAL A 76 21.91 -5.74 6.76
N SER A 77 21.64 -5.72 5.46
CA SER A 77 20.98 -6.81 4.75
C SER A 77 21.58 -7.09 3.39
N ASN A 78 21.39 -8.29 2.86
CA ASN A 78 21.84 -8.65 1.51
C ASN A 78 20.70 -8.92 0.51
N THR A 79 19.45 -8.62 0.87
CA THR A 79 18.24 -8.84 0.05
C THR A 79 18.02 -10.27 -0.43
N TYR A 80 18.74 -11.25 0.13
CA TYR A 80 18.63 -12.65 -0.27
C TYR A 80 17.62 -13.38 0.65
N PRO A 81 16.64 -14.12 0.11
CA PRO A 81 15.62 -14.77 0.91
C PRO A 81 16.19 -15.98 1.68
N ASN A 82 15.61 -16.24 2.85
CA ASN A 82 15.89 -17.44 3.66
C ASN A 82 14.89 -18.58 3.44
N HIS A 83 13.96 -18.42 2.49
CA HIS A 83 12.95 -19.41 2.13
C HIS A 83 13.11 -19.81 0.65
N LYS A 84 12.31 -20.79 0.21
CA LYS A 84 12.30 -21.19 -1.20
C LYS A 84 11.78 -20.05 -2.07
N TYR A 85 12.34 -19.92 -3.27
CA TYR A 85 11.95 -18.90 -4.23
C TYR A 85 11.91 -19.48 -5.65
N SER A 86 11.51 -18.66 -6.61
CA SER A 86 11.64 -18.93 -8.05
C SER A 86 12.20 -17.72 -8.78
N THR A 87 13.08 -17.96 -9.76
CA THR A 87 13.65 -16.93 -10.62
C THR A 87 14.15 -17.59 -11.91
N THR A 88 14.12 -16.86 -13.01
CA THR A 88 14.63 -17.33 -14.32
C THR A 88 16.13 -17.08 -14.49
N SER A 89 16.76 -16.33 -13.58
CA SER A 89 18.17 -15.95 -13.62
C SER A 89 18.86 -16.26 -12.30
N THR A 90 20.19 -16.23 -12.27
CA THR A 90 20.93 -16.32 -11.01
C THR A 90 20.52 -15.18 -10.07
N LEU A 91 20.06 -15.52 -8.88
CA LEU A 91 19.82 -14.55 -7.82
C LEU A 91 21.16 -14.15 -7.19
N THR A 92 21.51 -12.86 -7.29
CA THR A 92 22.70 -12.29 -6.65
C THR A 92 22.27 -11.42 -5.47
N PRO A 93 22.87 -11.61 -4.27
CA PRO A 93 22.62 -10.74 -3.13
C PRO A 93 23.02 -9.29 -3.44
N ILE A 94 22.28 -8.34 -2.88
CA ILE A 94 22.58 -6.92 -2.93
C ILE A 94 22.69 -6.41 -1.50
N ASP A 95 23.90 -6.05 -1.10
CA ASP A 95 24.17 -5.52 0.22
C ASP A 95 23.58 -4.10 0.37
N ARG A 96 22.92 -3.88 1.50
CA ARG A 96 22.27 -2.63 1.89
C ARG A 96 22.59 -2.32 3.35
N THR A 97 22.78 -1.04 3.63
CA THR A 97 22.71 -0.50 4.99
C THR A 97 21.56 0.49 5.02
N LEU A 98 20.55 0.20 5.82
CA LEU A 98 19.32 0.97 5.94
C LEU A 98 19.23 1.53 7.36
N THR A 99 18.75 2.75 7.50
CA THR A 99 18.45 3.34 8.81
C THR A 99 16.96 3.63 8.92
N VAL A 100 16.39 3.40 10.09
CA VAL A 100 15.01 3.79 10.45
C VAL A 100 14.98 4.39 11.86
N ASP A 101 13.91 5.12 12.19
CA ASP A 101 13.69 5.65 13.53
C ASP A 101 13.53 4.50 14.53
N ALA A 102 14.29 4.52 15.63
CA ALA A 102 14.20 3.50 16.68
C ALA A 102 13.02 3.75 17.64
N THR A 103 12.53 5.00 17.71
CA THR A 103 11.34 5.41 18.48
C THR A 103 10.36 6.16 17.56
N PRO A 104 9.76 5.46 16.59
CA PRO A 104 8.88 6.09 15.61
C PRO A 104 7.65 6.73 16.28
N ALA A 105 7.19 7.82 15.70
CA ALA A 105 5.96 8.51 16.08
C ALA A 105 5.05 8.71 14.87
N ILE A 106 3.74 8.70 15.10
CA ILE A 106 2.76 9.00 14.05
C ILE A 106 2.95 10.47 13.65
N ALA A 107 3.15 10.71 12.36
CA ALA A 107 3.29 12.03 11.76
C ALA A 107 1.92 12.71 11.60
N THR A 108 1.94 14.02 11.34
CA THR A 108 0.71 14.80 11.11
C THR A 108 -0.01 14.43 9.81
N SER A 109 0.70 13.82 8.87
CA SER A 109 0.20 13.39 7.57
C SER A 109 0.90 12.12 7.15
N THR A 110 0.20 11.26 6.42
CA THR A 110 0.78 10.04 5.87
C THR A 110 1.70 10.36 4.69
N THR A 111 2.66 9.48 4.44
CA THR A 111 3.57 9.54 3.30
C THR A 111 3.29 8.37 2.37
N SER A 112 2.81 8.65 1.16
CA SER A 112 2.53 7.63 0.13
C SER A 112 3.79 6.84 -0.25
N VAL A 113 3.70 5.53 -0.54
CA VAL A 113 4.82 4.80 -1.16
C VAL A 113 4.91 4.99 -2.68
N LEU A 114 3.93 5.70 -3.24
CA LEU A 114 3.77 6.04 -4.64
C LEU A 114 3.94 7.56 -4.87
N ASN A 115 4.38 7.93 -6.07
CA ASN A 115 4.31 9.29 -6.59
C ASN A 115 3.64 9.23 -7.98
N GLU A 116 2.41 9.74 -8.10
CA GLU A 116 1.62 9.68 -9.35
C GLU A 116 1.58 8.25 -9.92
N GLY A 117 1.22 7.27 -9.08
CA GLY A 117 1.19 5.84 -9.43
C GLY A 117 2.54 5.14 -9.53
N ARG A 118 3.65 5.88 -9.62
CA ARG A 118 5.00 5.30 -9.73
C ARG A 118 5.55 4.87 -8.37
N PRO A 119 6.28 3.75 -8.28
CA PRO A 119 6.97 3.38 -7.04
C PRO A 119 7.99 4.46 -6.63
N ALA A 120 7.72 5.14 -5.51
CA ALA A 120 8.58 6.22 -5.01
C ALA A 120 9.51 5.76 -3.89
N ARG A 121 9.09 4.75 -3.11
CA ARG A 121 9.85 4.22 -1.98
C ARG A 121 9.44 2.80 -1.64
N TYR A 122 10.36 2.07 -1.03
CA TYR A 122 10.08 0.77 -0.42
C TYR A 122 9.32 0.97 0.90
N PHE A 123 8.35 0.10 1.17
CA PHE A 123 7.52 0.16 2.37
C PHE A 123 8.34 -0.18 3.63
N GLY A 124 9.29 -1.11 3.52
CA GLY A 124 10.12 -1.54 4.63
C GLY A 124 11.10 -2.64 4.26
N VAL A 125 11.65 -3.28 5.28
CA VAL A 125 12.56 -4.42 5.17
C VAL A 125 12.11 -5.53 6.15
N ALA A 126 12.06 -6.76 5.66
CA ALA A 126 11.71 -7.92 6.47
C ALA A 126 12.89 -8.35 7.38
N LEU A 127 12.62 -9.12 8.45
CA LEU A 127 13.69 -9.59 9.36
C LEU A 127 14.58 -10.69 8.76
N ASN A 128 14.36 -11.06 7.49
CA ASN A 128 15.30 -11.82 6.67
C ASN A 128 16.08 -10.92 5.67
N GLY A 129 15.98 -9.60 5.80
CA GLY A 129 16.75 -8.65 4.99
C GLY A 129 16.20 -8.41 3.57
N VAL A 130 15.06 -9.00 3.21
CA VAL A 130 14.40 -8.78 1.92
C VAL A 130 13.58 -7.48 1.96
N LEU A 131 13.65 -6.68 0.90
CA LEU A 131 12.89 -5.43 0.79
C LEU A 131 11.39 -5.70 0.57
N ILE A 132 10.55 -4.82 1.10
CA ILE A 132 9.09 -4.85 0.94
C ILE A 132 8.71 -3.72 -0.02
N ALA A 133 8.29 -4.08 -1.23
CA ALA A 133 8.07 -3.17 -2.36
C ALA A 133 6.69 -3.45 -2.98
N PRO A 134 5.59 -2.91 -2.41
CA PRO A 134 4.23 -3.26 -2.82
C PRO A 134 3.89 -2.89 -4.27
N ALA A 135 4.43 -1.78 -4.76
CA ALA A 135 4.05 -1.19 -6.02
C ALA A 135 4.79 -1.84 -7.19
N PRO A 136 4.11 -2.25 -8.29
CA PRO A 136 4.81 -2.67 -9.48
C PRO A 136 5.32 -1.47 -10.28
N ALA A 137 6.20 -1.75 -11.23
CA ALA A 137 6.72 -0.80 -12.20
C ALA A 137 6.40 -1.26 -13.62
N GLU A 138 7.05 -0.64 -14.62
CA GLU A 138 6.96 -1.08 -16.01
C GLU A 138 7.33 -2.57 -16.14
N PRO A 139 6.61 -3.34 -16.99
CA PRO A 139 5.56 -2.90 -17.91
C PRO A 139 4.13 -3.02 -17.36
N PHE A 140 3.93 -3.21 -16.04
CA PHE A 140 2.64 -3.57 -15.43
C PHE A 140 1.73 -2.37 -15.16
N ILE A 141 1.53 -1.57 -16.21
CA ILE A 141 0.73 -0.35 -16.23
C ILE A 141 -0.20 -0.44 -17.44
N PHE A 142 -1.42 0.08 -17.33
CA PHE A 142 -2.28 0.23 -18.49
C PHE A 142 -1.54 1.01 -19.58
N THR A 143 -1.54 0.45 -20.79
CA THR A 143 -0.85 1.03 -21.93
C THR A 143 -1.89 1.50 -22.93
N ASN A 144 -1.77 2.76 -23.36
CA ASN A 144 -2.64 3.29 -24.37
C ASN A 144 -2.54 2.45 -25.65
N THR A 145 -3.66 1.90 -26.11
CA THR A 145 -3.66 0.90 -27.19
C THR A 145 -3.33 1.48 -28.57
N GLN A 146 -3.35 2.80 -28.71
CA GLN A 146 -3.01 3.52 -29.94
C GLN A 146 -1.62 4.16 -29.90
N THR A 147 -1.23 4.76 -28.78
CA THR A 147 0.06 5.49 -28.66
C THR A 147 1.18 4.67 -28.05
N GLY A 148 0.85 3.63 -27.27
CA GLY A 148 1.81 2.85 -26.50
C GLY A 148 2.28 3.55 -25.21
N GLU A 149 1.70 4.69 -24.84
CA GLU A 149 2.06 5.42 -23.63
C GLU A 149 1.45 4.79 -22.37
N PHE A 150 2.22 4.76 -21.28
CA PHE A 150 1.72 4.26 -20.00
C PHE A 150 0.80 5.28 -19.31
N ASN A 151 -0.35 4.80 -18.84
CA ASN A 151 -1.25 5.53 -17.96
C ASN A 151 -1.03 5.11 -16.50
N TRP A 152 -0.27 5.92 -15.76
CA TRP A 152 0.12 5.64 -14.37
C TRP A 152 -1.02 5.80 -13.36
N ASP A 153 -2.20 6.25 -13.75
CA ASP A 153 -3.39 6.18 -12.89
C ASP A 153 -3.97 4.76 -12.81
N TRP A 154 -3.61 3.91 -13.78
CA TRP A 154 -4.11 2.55 -13.91
C TRP A 154 -2.95 1.54 -13.89
N VAL A 155 -2.33 1.42 -12.72
CA VAL A 155 -1.27 0.46 -12.43
C VAL A 155 -1.87 -0.87 -11.96
N PHE A 156 -1.32 -1.98 -12.42
CA PHE A 156 -1.80 -3.31 -12.05
C PHE A 156 -1.63 -3.53 -10.55
N GLU A 157 -2.54 -4.27 -9.92
CA GLU A 157 -2.29 -4.82 -8.59
C GLU A 157 -1.49 -6.13 -8.75
N PRO A 158 -0.23 -6.21 -8.28
CA PRO A 158 0.63 -7.37 -8.58
C PRO A 158 0.01 -8.70 -8.15
N THR A 159 -0.67 -8.69 -7.01
CA THR A 159 -1.19 -9.89 -6.35
C THR A 159 -2.45 -10.45 -7.02
N THR A 160 -3.11 -9.68 -7.89
CA THR A 160 -4.26 -10.09 -8.71
C THR A 160 -3.92 -10.17 -10.21
N ASN A 161 -2.65 -10.00 -10.58
CA ASN A 161 -2.14 -10.14 -11.95
C ASN A 161 -0.96 -11.13 -12.03
N GLN A 162 -1.01 -12.22 -11.27
CA GLN A 162 0.10 -13.16 -11.13
C GLN A 162 0.13 -14.23 -12.23
N GLY A 163 1.31 -14.63 -12.67
CA GLY A 163 1.48 -15.74 -13.60
C GLY A 163 2.82 -15.75 -14.32
N SER A 164 3.03 -16.74 -15.18
CA SER A 164 4.24 -16.90 -16.00
C SER A 164 4.17 -16.21 -17.37
N GLY A 165 3.01 -15.64 -17.72
CA GLY A 165 2.80 -14.90 -18.96
C GLY A 165 3.56 -13.59 -18.99
N ARG A 166 3.86 -13.08 -20.19
CA ARG A 166 4.57 -11.80 -20.39
C ARG A 166 3.77 -10.57 -19.96
N ASP A 167 2.46 -10.75 -19.82
CA ASP A 167 1.43 -9.81 -19.40
C ASP A 167 1.06 -9.97 -17.92
N MET A 168 1.71 -10.90 -17.21
CA MET A 168 1.49 -11.21 -15.81
C MET A 168 2.75 -10.91 -15.00
N VAL A 169 2.55 -10.57 -13.73
CA VAL A 169 3.64 -10.39 -12.77
C VAL A 169 4.09 -11.77 -12.30
N ALA A 170 5.35 -12.12 -12.59
CA ALA A 170 5.95 -13.40 -12.23
C ALA A 170 6.35 -13.45 -10.75
N LEU A 171 5.37 -13.38 -9.86
CA LEU A 171 5.55 -13.56 -8.43
C LEU A 171 5.62 -15.05 -8.08
N ASP A 172 6.55 -15.41 -7.20
CA ASP A 172 6.67 -16.75 -6.64
C ASP A 172 5.73 -16.97 -5.44
N CYS A 173 5.90 -18.10 -4.76
CA CYS A 173 5.01 -18.50 -3.68
C CYS A 173 5.07 -17.60 -2.42
N ALA A 174 6.03 -16.67 -2.34
CA ALA A 174 6.08 -15.63 -1.31
C ALA A 174 5.57 -14.27 -1.81
N SER A 175 4.85 -14.24 -2.95
CA SER A 175 4.42 -13.02 -3.64
C SER A 175 5.61 -12.09 -3.94
N ALA A 176 6.74 -12.67 -4.36
CA ALA A 176 8.01 -11.98 -4.54
C ALA A 176 8.71 -12.40 -5.83
N HIS A 177 9.69 -11.61 -6.24
CA HIS A 177 10.56 -11.93 -7.36
C HIS A 177 11.88 -11.16 -7.27
N GLN A 178 12.78 -11.43 -8.21
CA GLN A 178 14.06 -10.74 -8.35
C GLN A 178 13.90 -9.52 -9.29
N GLY A 179 14.37 -8.35 -8.83
CA GLY A 179 14.48 -7.14 -9.65
C GLY A 179 15.81 -6.42 -9.48
N PRO A 180 15.97 -5.21 -10.06
CA PRO A 180 17.18 -4.39 -9.92
C PRO A 180 17.59 -4.10 -8.48
N GLN A 181 16.64 -4.12 -7.55
CA GLN A 181 16.82 -3.90 -6.12
C GLN A 181 17.18 -5.17 -5.33
N GLY A 182 17.24 -6.33 -5.99
CA GLY A 182 17.38 -7.64 -5.36
C GLY A 182 16.06 -8.40 -5.34
N TYR A 183 16.01 -9.49 -4.55
CA TYR A 183 14.74 -10.17 -4.28
C TYR A 183 13.87 -9.29 -3.36
N HIS A 184 12.57 -9.20 -3.61
CA HIS A 184 11.66 -8.31 -2.87
C HIS A 184 10.20 -8.78 -2.88
N TYR A 185 9.46 -8.46 -1.82
CA TYR A 185 8.05 -8.82 -1.63
C TYR A 185 7.10 -7.77 -2.22
N HIS A 186 6.11 -8.21 -2.99
CA HIS A 186 4.98 -7.40 -3.47
C HIS A 186 3.67 -7.64 -2.71
N GLY A 187 3.57 -8.73 -1.95
CA GLY A 187 2.35 -9.09 -1.23
C GLY A 187 2.60 -10.01 -0.05
N ASN A 188 1.67 -10.95 0.13
CA ASN A 188 1.69 -11.91 1.22
C ASN A 188 2.97 -12.76 1.18
N MET A 189 3.87 -12.49 2.13
CA MET A 189 5.16 -13.17 2.33
C MET A 189 5.00 -14.52 3.06
N PHE A 190 4.05 -15.33 2.60
CA PHE A 190 3.64 -16.60 3.21
C PHE A 190 4.81 -17.51 3.59
N GLU A 191 5.70 -17.82 2.64
CA GLU A 191 6.84 -18.72 2.88
C GLU A 191 7.75 -18.21 4.00
N TYR A 192 7.95 -16.91 4.09
CA TYR A 192 8.77 -16.31 5.13
C TYR A 192 8.05 -16.35 6.49
N ALA A 193 6.76 -16.00 6.52
CA ALA A 193 5.96 -16.01 7.75
C ALA A 193 5.87 -17.42 8.37
N GLU A 194 5.72 -18.46 7.54
CA GLU A 194 5.67 -19.85 8.01
C GLU A 194 7.00 -20.35 8.60
N LEU A 195 8.15 -19.77 8.21
CA LEU A 195 9.42 -20.05 8.86
C LEU A 195 9.51 -19.44 10.27
N LEU A 196 8.84 -18.32 10.52
CA LEU A 196 8.83 -17.66 11.82
C LEU A 196 7.88 -18.37 12.79
N LEU A 197 6.70 -18.75 12.31
CA LEU A 197 5.70 -19.46 13.10
C LEU A 197 4.85 -20.37 12.18
N PRO A 198 5.10 -21.69 12.16
CA PRO A 198 4.30 -22.61 11.36
C PRO A 198 2.81 -22.54 11.69
N GLY A 199 1.97 -22.42 10.66
CA GLY A 199 0.52 -22.31 10.75
C GLY A 199 -0.01 -20.89 10.94
N VAL A 200 0.86 -19.86 11.00
CA VAL A 200 0.44 -18.45 11.18
C VAL A 200 -0.35 -17.92 9.98
N SER A 201 -0.25 -18.56 8.81
CA SER A 201 -1.07 -18.25 7.64
C SER A 201 -2.43 -18.95 7.63
N GLY A 202 -2.69 -19.82 8.60
CA GLY A 202 -3.99 -20.47 8.80
C GLY A 202 -5.00 -19.56 9.50
N SER A 203 -6.07 -20.17 10.02
CA SER A 203 -7.10 -19.52 10.84
C SER A 203 -6.85 -19.63 12.36
N THR A 204 -5.79 -20.33 12.75
CA THR A 204 -5.41 -20.48 14.16
C THR A 204 -4.75 -19.19 14.64
N VAL A 205 -5.36 -18.56 15.64
CA VAL A 205 -4.81 -17.36 16.28
C VAL A 205 -3.53 -17.73 17.05
N PRO A 206 -2.38 -17.09 16.79
CA PRO A 206 -1.14 -17.34 17.51
C PRO A 206 -1.22 -16.82 18.95
N THR A 207 -0.32 -17.28 19.81
CA THR A 207 -0.25 -16.83 21.22
C THR A 207 0.47 -15.49 21.41
N GLN A 208 1.19 -15.05 20.37
CA GLN A 208 1.93 -13.78 20.33
C GLN A 208 1.88 -13.19 18.92
N VAL A 209 2.08 -11.88 18.82
CA VAL A 209 2.25 -11.21 17.53
C VAL A 209 3.52 -11.74 16.84
N VAL A 210 3.45 -11.90 15.52
CA VAL A 210 4.60 -12.29 14.71
C VAL A 210 5.10 -11.07 13.95
N GLN A 211 6.21 -10.50 14.42
CA GLN A 211 6.89 -9.44 13.69
C GLN A 211 7.60 -10.03 12.47
N VAL A 212 7.37 -9.43 11.31
CA VAL A 212 8.00 -9.81 10.04
C VAL A 212 8.96 -8.76 9.51
N GLY A 213 8.94 -7.53 10.01
CA GLY A 213 9.85 -6.50 9.55
C GLY A 213 9.76 -5.16 10.26
N TRP A 214 10.46 -4.19 9.70
CA TRP A 214 10.41 -2.78 10.03
C TRP A 214 9.97 -1.98 8.81
N ALA A 215 8.98 -1.13 8.97
CA ALA A 215 8.61 -0.15 7.96
C ALA A 215 9.69 0.93 7.85
N SER A 216 9.75 1.61 6.71
CA SER A 216 10.79 2.61 6.45
C SER A 216 10.68 3.84 7.36
N ASP A 217 9.56 4.01 8.06
CA ASP A 217 9.35 5.01 9.12
C ASP A 217 9.65 4.52 10.54
N GLY A 218 10.12 3.28 10.70
CA GLY A 218 10.55 2.70 11.98
C GLY A 218 9.48 1.91 12.72
N PHE A 219 8.21 1.97 12.33
CA PHE A 219 7.17 1.15 12.98
C PHE A 219 7.33 -0.34 12.64
N PRO A 220 7.00 -1.25 13.58
CA PRO A 220 7.05 -2.68 13.30
C PRO A 220 5.97 -3.09 12.30
N ILE A 221 6.29 -4.09 11.50
CA ILE A 221 5.37 -4.77 10.60
C ILE A 221 5.10 -6.15 11.18
N ILE A 222 3.83 -6.48 11.40
CA ILE A 222 3.40 -7.79 11.89
C ILE A 222 2.63 -8.55 10.82
N TYR A 223 2.48 -9.86 11.01
CA TYR A 223 1.78 -10.73 10.06
C TYR A 223 0.40 -11.15 10.59
N ARG A 224 -0.66 -10.69 9.91
CA ARG A 224 -2.09 -11.06 10.02
C ARG A 224 -2.79 -10.89 11.37
N TYR A 225 -2.13 -11.19 12.49
CA TYR A 225 -2.74 -11.26 13.82
C TYR A 225 -2.19 -10.20 14.76
N GLY A 226 -3.08 -9.42 15.37
CA GLY A 226 -2.75 -8.38 16.33
C GLY A 226 -3.85 -8.18 17.38
N PRO A 227 -3.60 -7.35 18.40
CA PRO A 227 -4.54 -7.15 19.51
C PRO A 227 -5.79 -6.40 19.05
N ASP A 228 -6.95 -6.90 19.49
CA ASP A 228 -8.20 -6.16 19.49
C ASP A 228 -8.19 -5.04 20.56
N ALA A 229 -9.31 -4.33 20.72
CA ALA A 229 -9.42 -3.27 21.73
C ALA A 229 -9.29 -3.77 23.19
N SER A 230 -9.49 -5.07 23.43
CA SER A 230 -9.35 -5.71 24.75
C SER A 230 -7.97 -6.36 24.95
N GLY A 231 -7.09 -6.31 23.93
CA GLY A 231 -5.76 -6.91 23.95
C GLY A 231 -5.71 -8.38 23.54
N ASN A 232 -6.83 -9.00 23.13
CA ASN A 232 -6.84 -10.37 22.63
C ASN A 232 -6.36 -10.39 21.17
N LEU A 233 -5.53 -11.35 20.81
CA LEU A 233 -5.13 -11.49 19.41
C LEU A 233 -6.29 -11.97 18.55
N LYS A 234 -6.46 -11.35 17.39
CA LYS A 234 -7.41 -11.73 16.34
C LYS A 234 -6.78 -11.51 14.97
N LEU A 235 -7.38 -12.12 13.94
CA LEU A 235 -7.09 -11.76 12.55
C LEU A 235 -7.52 -10.31 12.32
N LEU A 236 -6.60 -9.47 11.85
CA LEU A 236 -6.86 -8.07 11.51
C LEU A 236 -7.12 -7.96 10.00
N THR A 237 -8.19 -7.28 9.62
CA THR A 237 -8.59 -7.17 8.21
C THR A 237 -8.40 -5.74 7.66
N PRO A 238 -7.97 -5.60 6.38
CA PRO A 238 -7.94 -4.30 5.74
C PRO A 238 -9.33 -3.65 5.64
N SER A 239 -9.36 -2.33 5.63
CA SER A 239 -10.58 -1.55 5.43
C SER A 239 -10.72 -1.10 3.97
N TYR A 240 -10.50 -2.02 3.03
CA TYR A 240 -10.59 -1.78 1.59
C TYR A 240 -11.56 -2.75 0.92
N ARG A 241 -12.20 -2.29 -0.15
CA ARG A 241 -13.01 -3.13 -1.04
C ARG A 241 -12.81 -2.72 -2.50
N VAL A 242 -13.17 -3.61 -3.42
CA VAL A 242 -13.30 -3.27 -4.84
C VAL A 242 -14.49 -2.32 -4.99
N LYS A 243 -14.32 -1.25 -5.76
CA LYS A 243 -15.38 -0.29 -6.11
C LYS A 243 -16.51 -1.01 -6.86
N GLU A 244 -17.73 -0.50 -6.76
CA GLU A 244 -18.86 -1.01 -7.54
C GLU A 244 -18.95 -0.29 -8.90
N GLY A 245 -19.49 -0.97 -9.92
CA GLY A 245 -19.75 -0.39 -11.23
C GLY A 245 -18.62 -0.57 -12.25
N LEU A 246 -18.59 0.33 -13.25
CA LEU A 246 -17.65 0.30 -14.37
C LEU A 246 -16.57 1.38 -14.21
N ARG A 247 -15.36 1.07 -14.68
CA ARG A 247 -14.30 2.06 -14.89
C ARG A 247 -14.75 3.10 -15.92
N PRO A 248 -14.34 4.36 -15.78
CA PRO A 248 -14.74 5.43 -16.69
C PRO A 248 -13.99 5.41 -18.03
N GLY A 249 -13.02 4.51 -18.23
CA GLY A 249 -12.17 4.53 -19.40
C GLY A 249 -12.89 4.21 -20.72
N ASP A 250 -12.29 4.68 -21.82
CA ASP A 250 -12.72 4.43 -23.20
C ASP A 250 -12.17 3.12 -23.79
N GLY A 251 -11.36 2.40 -23.00
CA GLY A 251 -10.64 1.20 -23.41
C GLY A 251 -9.42 1.45 -24.29
N VAL A 252 -9.06 2.71 -24.52
CA VAL A 252 -7.91 3.15 -25.32
C VAL A 252 -6.92 3.89 -24.45
N SER A 253 -7.31 5.01 -23.85
CA SER A 253 -6.47 5.86 -23.00
C SER A 253 -6.54 5.47 -21.52
N GLU A 254 -7.67 4.88 -21.11
CA GLU A 254 -7.93 4.34 -19.78
C GLU A 254 -8.69 3.00 -19.90
N PRO A 255 -8.53 2.06 -18.96
CA PRO A 255 -9.23 0.79 -19.00
C PRO A 255 -10.74 0.97 -18.77
N CYS A 256 -11.55 0.24 -19.54
CA CYS A 256 -12.98 0.09 -19.35
C CYS A 256 -13.33 -1.20 -18.58
N GLY A 257 -14.63 -1.48 -18.44
CA GLY A 257 -15.17 -2.69 -17.83
C GLY A 257 -15.34 -2.57 -16.32
N SER A 258 -15.82 -3.64 -15.68
CA SER A 258 -16.11 -3.66 -14.24
C SER A 258 -14.84 -3.49 -13.40
N TYR A 259 -14.93 -2.73 -12.31
CA TYR A 259 -13.92 -2.78 -11.26
C TYR A 259 -13.83 -4.22 -10.72
N ASN A 260 -12.64 -4.81 -10.76
CA ASN A 260 -12.48 -6.22 -10.37
C ASN A 260 -11.18 -6.50 -9.59
N GLY A 261 -10.43 -5.46 -9.26
CA GLY A 261 -9.17 -5.56 -8.54
C GLY A 261 -7.96 -5.78 -9.44
N LYS A 262 -8.12 -5.72 -10.78
CA LYS A 262 -6.99 -5.77 -11.72
C LYS A 262 -6.04 -4.59 -11.50
N TYR A 263 -6.57 -3.40 -11.24
CA TYR A 263 -5.78 -2.21 -10.99
C TYR A 263 -5.82 -1.83 -9.52
N THR A 264 -4.74 -1.25 -8.98
CA THR A 264 -4.75 -0.70 -7.62
C THR A 264 -5.88 0.34 -7.45
N ASN A 265 -6.19 1.09 -8.52
CA ASN A 265 -7.24 2.10 -8.53
C ASN A 265 -8.67 1.52 -8.57
N ASP A 266 -8.83 0.20 -8.69
CA ASP A 266 -10.12 -0.48 -8.53
C ASP A 266 -10.58 -0.54 -7.08
N TYR A 267 -9.69 -0.29 -6.13
CA TYR A 267 -10.00 -0.37 -4.71
C TYR A 267 -10.30 1.00 -4.11
N GLU A 268 -11.16 1.01 -3.10
CA GLU A 268 -11.43 2.17 -2.25
C GLU A 268 -11.24 1.83 -0.78
N TYR A 269 -10.73 2.80 -0.02
CA TYR A 269 -10.71 2.73 1.44
C TYR A 269 -12.10 3.06 1.96
N VAL A 270 -12.60 2.25 2.89
CA VAL A 270 -13.89 2.44 3.56
C VAL A 270 -13.66 2.37 5.06
N GLU A 271 -13.68 3.52 5.72
CA GLU A 271 -13.47 3.60 7.17
C GLU A 271 -14.40 2.64 7.94
N GLY A 272 -13.83 1.82 8.82
CA GLY A 272 -14.56 0.86 9.63
C GLY A 272 -15.04 -0.40 8.90
N LEU A 273 -14.71 -0.61 7.63
CA LEU A 273 -14.99 -1.87 6.92
C LEU A 273 -14.21 -3.04 7.54
N GLY A 274 -12.95 -2.81 7.88
CA GLY A 274 -12.08 -3.73 8.59
C GLY A 274 -11.55 -3.12 9.88
N ASP A 275 -10.41 -3.64 10.35
CA ASP A 275 -9.73 -3.15 11.54
C ASP A 275 -8.68 -2.08 11.24
N LEU A 276 -8.12 -2.11 10.03
CA LEU A 276 -6.91 -1.36 9.68
C LEU A 276 -7.25 0.00 9.06
N ASP A 277 -6.36 0.97 9.24
CA ASP A 277 -6.43 2.28 8.61
C ASP A 277 -6.03 2.26 7.13
N ALA A 278 -6.05 3.42 6.49
CA ALA A 278 -5.70 3.57 5.06
C ALA A 278 -4.24 3.21 4.73
N CYS A 279 -3.33 3.14 5.72
CA CYS A 279 -1.96 2.68 5.52
C CYS A 279 -1.79 1.19 5.85
N ASN A 280 -2.88 0.46 6.06
CA ASN A 280 -2.88 -0.95 6.47
C ASN A 280 -2.18 -1.17 7.82
N GLY A 281 -2.29 -0.19 8.73
CA GLY A 281 -1.84 -0.31 10.11
C GLY A 281 -2.94 0.00 11.10
N ILE A 282 -2.57 0.02 12.38
CA ILE A 282 -3.53 0.27 13.47
C ILE A 282 -2.81 0.84 14.71
N ALA A 283 -3.44 1.84 15.33
CA ALA A 283 -2.98 2.41 16.60
C ALA A 283 -3.38 1.52 17.79
N ARG A 284 -2.52 0.57 18.15
CA ARG A 284 -2.65 -0.34 19.30
C ARG A 284 -1.27 -0.62 19.91
N ASN A 285 -1.26 -0.95 21.20
CA ASN A 285 -0.03 -1.31 21.88
C ASN A 285 0.35 -2.76 21.59
N ILE A 286 1.56 -2.97 21.08
CA ILE A 286 2.22 -4.28 21.05
C ILE A 286 3.58 -4.18 21.75
N THR A 287 3.99 -5.26 22.39
CA THR A 287 5.31 -5.37 23.02
C THR A 287 6.14 -6.38 22.26
N LEU A 288 7.33 -5.96 21.83
CA LEU A 288 8.27 -6.76 21.04
C LEU A 288 9.62 -6.82 21.74
N THR A 289 10.32 -7.93 21.58
CA THR A 289 11.74 -8.04 21.97
C THR A 289 12.58 -7.60 20.78
N THR A 290 13.23 -6.44 20.88
CA THR A 290 14.14 -5.90 19.87
C THR A 290 15.60 -6.14 20.27
N VAL A 291 16.55 -5.85 19.38
CA VAL A 291 18.00 -5.99 19.68
C VAL A 291 18.48 -5.13 20.84
N ASP A 292 17.74 -4.06 21.17
CA ASP A 292 18.03 -3.12 22.26
C ASP A 292 17.06 -3.27 23.45
N GLY A 293 16.35 -4.39 23.54
CA GLY A 293 15.53 -4.78 24.69
C GLY A 293 14.04 -4.92 24.39
N THR A 294 13.21 -5.06 25.42
CA THR A 294 11.76 -5.12 25.26
C THR A 294 11.19 -3.71 25.08
N LYS A 295 10.43 -3.49 24.01
CA LYS A 295 9.85 -2.19 23.63
C LYS A 295 8.36 -2.32 23.39
N THR A 296 7.62 -1.27 23.72
CA THR A 296 6.20 -1.15 23.37
C THR A 296 6.02 -0.12 22.27
N PHE A 297 5.30 -0.50 21.22
CA PHE A 297 4.93 0.37 20.10
C PHE A 297 3.43 0.63 20.15
N SER A 298 3.01 1.87 19.94
CA SER A 298 1.60 2.28 19.95
C SER A 298 0.93 2.22 18.57
N TYR A 299 1.68 1.84 17.54
CA TYR A 299 1.23 1.67 16.18
C TYR A 299 2.08 0.61 15.47
N PHE A 300 1.47 -0.13 14.55
CA PHE A 300 2.14 -1.12 13.72
C PHE A 300 1.38 -1.32 12.41
N TYR A 301 2.10 -1.78 11.38
CA TYR A 301 1.52 -2.21 10.11
C TYR A 301 1.25 -3.70 10.09
N VAL A 302 0.33 -4.13 9.22
CA VAL A 302 -0.04 -5.53 9.10
C VAL A 302 0.14 -6.00 7.66
N ILE A 303 0.79 -7.16 7.48
CA ILE A 303 0.74 -7.93 6.25
C ILE A 303 -0.53 -8.78 6.28
N THR A 304 -1.36 -8.66 5.25
CA THR A 304 -2.67 -9.32 5.14
C THR A 304 -2.72 -10.24 3.92
N ASP A 305 -3.79 -11.03 3.80
CA ASP A 305 -4.05 -11.92 2.65
C ASP A 305 -4.98 -11.30 1.60
N SER A 306 -5.56 -10.14 1.90
CA SER A 306 -6.47 -9.37 1.05
C SER A 306 -5.93 -7.95 0.82
N PHE A 307 -6.43 -7.29 -0.22
CA PHE A 307 -5.92 -5.97 -0.62
C PHE A 307 -6.18 -4.90 0.46
N PRO A 308 -5.21 -4.01 0.71
CA PRO A 308 -3.83 -4.13 0.28
C PRO A 308 -3.08 -5.16 1.15
N GLN A 309 -2.38 -6.13 0.53
CA GLN A 309 -1.60 -7.13 1.29
C GLN A 309 -0.41 -6.51 2.05
N ILE A 310 0.09 -5.38 1.55
CA ILE A 310 1.11 -4.51 2.14
C ILE A 310 0.60 -3.06 2.03
N GLY A 311 0.75 -2.22 3.05
CA GLY A 311 0.30 -0.83 3.00
C GLY A 311 0.84 -0.01 1.80
N ARG A 312 0.06 0.99 1.36
CA ARG A 312 0.44 1.93 0.27
C ARG A 312 0.84 3.32 0.77
N CYS A 313 0.90 3.50 2.09
CA CYS A 313 1.40 4.72 2.73
C CYS A 313 2.02 4.39 4.10
N LEU A 314 2.67 5.39 4.67
CA LEU A 314 3.34 5.33 5.95
C LEU A 314 2.77 6.42 6.87
N SER A 315 2.41 6.06 8.08
CA SER A 315 1.88 6.89 9.16
C SER A 315 2.98 7.63 9.94
N GLY A 316 4.25 7.23 9.85
CA GLY A 316 5.39 7.93 10.45
C GLY A 316 6.21 8.76 9.44
N THR A 317 7.46 9.06 9.79
CA THR A 317 8.41 9.76 8.92
C THR A 317 9.39 8.78 8.28
N PRO A 318 9.29 8.47 6.98
CA PRO A 318 10.17 7.49 6.35
C PRO A 318 11.62 7.97 6.24
N SER A 319 12.54 7.02 6.36
CA SER A 319 13.95 7.20 6.04
C SER A 319 14.17 7.32 4.54
N LYS A 320 15.13 8.18 4.18
CA LYS A 320 15.55 8.40 2.80
C LYS A 320 16.31 7.22 2.19
N ASP A 321 16.72 6.25 3.01
CA ASP A 321 17.43 5.05 2.56
C ASP A 321 16.50 4.10 1.78
N PHE A 322 15.19 4.28 1.91
CA PHE A 322 14.15 3.49 1.24
C PHE A 322 13.60 4.17 -0.02
N GLU A 323 14.11 5.34 -0.40
CA GLU A 323 13.69 5.99 -1.65
C GLU A 323 14.08 5.13 -2.85
N ASN A 324 13.14 4.97 -3.78
CA ASN A 324 13.34 4.24 -5.01
C ASN A 324 14.00 5.18 -6.04
N ARG A 325 15.34 5.16 -6.09
CA ARG A 325 16.16 6.02 -6.96
C ARG A 325 16.66 5.29 -8.20
#